data_AF-A0A485LI75-F1
#
_entry.id   AF-A0A485LI75-F1
#
_cell.length_a   1.000
_cell.length_b   1.000
_cell.length_c   1.000
_cell.angle_alpha   90.00
_cell.angle_beta   90.00
_cell.angle_gamma   90.00
#
_symmetry.space_group_name_H-M   'P 1'
#
loop_
_entity.id
_entity.type
_entity.pdbx_description
1 polymer ?
#
loop_
_entity_poly.entity_id
_entity_poly.type
_entity_poly.pdbx_seq_one_letter_code
_entity_poly.pdbx_strand_id
1 'polypeptide(L)'
;MSYTEWSSVHETIQTEPLKHVLVLFDAPWASAKTKKALSNLEALLGPHRTDLVQARVDVSDMDDDDVMDLGVGELPFFQLYSQGKLVAGLDAGSDQTSRNLVRYIGWNADAEKDLSGDLPAIDYVKLTALVDSITKGESDFIANCANVSAAIWFAFHEAQRPVNWAGFYFNRPVEGTDTRLLVLGPFHGKPACKRIQMHSGVCGAAASTRLIQRIPNVNVFPGHIACDSASQSELVVPILVKGDLIGVLDLDCPKRNGFQAADADGLQAIVDLFAARTHWDSFHLPVRNLPLEAHPDH
;
A
#
# COMPACT_ATOMS: atom_id res chain seq x y z
N MET A 1 8.37 13.32 -20.16
CA MET A 1 8.92 11.98 -20.44
C MET A 1 9.32 11.88 -21.91
N SER A 2 10.57 11.51 -22.21
CA SER A 2 11.04 11.20 -23.57
C SER A 2 10.60 9.80 -24.00
N TYR A 3 10.62 9.52 -25.31
CA TYR A 3 10.37 8.17 -25.82
C TYR A 3 11.49 7.20 -25.43
N THR A 4 11.13 5.94 -25.26
CA THR A 4 11.99 4.80 -24.92
C THR A 4 11.66 3.65 -25.86
N GLU A 5 12.68 2.93 -26.33
CA GLU A 5 12.48 1.75 -27.18
C GLU A 5 11.80 0.63 -26.40
N TRP A 6 10.84 -0.06 -27.03
CA TRP A 6 10.09 -1.15 -26.38
C TRP A 6 10.99 -2.28 -25.89
N SER A 7 12.05 -2.62 -26.62
CA SER A 7 13.05 -3.61 -26.24
C SER A 7 13.69 -3.32 -24.88
N SER A 8 14.06 -2.06 -24.63
CA SER A 8 14.64 -1.61 -23.36
C SER A 8 13.64 -1.63 -22.21
N VAL A 9 12.39 -1.28 -22.49
CA VAL A 9 11.30 -1.39 -21.50
C VAL A 9 11.06 -2.85 -21.14
N HIS A 10 11.01 -3.73 -22.13
CA HIS A 10 10.82 -5.17 -21.94
C HIS A 10 11.97 -5.79 -21.13
N GLU A 11 13.23 -5.41 -21.39
CA GLU A 11 14.37 -5.81 -20.56
C GLU A 11 14.18 -5.39 -19.10
N THR A 12 13.80 -4.12 -18.86
CA THR A 12 13.56 -3.59 -17.52
C THR A 12 12.49 -4.39 -16.76
N ILE A 13 11.39 -4.77 -17.43
CA ILE A 13 10.32 -5.60 -16.86
C ILE A 13 10.87 -6.95 -16.36
N GLN A 14 11.82 -7.53 -17.07
CA GLN A 14 12.42 -8.83 -16.71
C GLN A 14 13.50 -8.71 -15.63
N THR A 15 14.31 -7.64 -15.66
CA THR A 15 15.48 -7.49 -14.79
C THR A 15 15.17 -6.81 -13.46
N GLU A 16 14.07 -6.07 -13.36
CA GLU A 16 13.69 -5.34 -12.14
C GLU A 16 12.36 -5.86 -11.53
N PRO A 17 12.28 -7.13 -11.09
CA PRO A 17 11.02 -7.74 -10.64
C PRO A 17 10.43 -7.13 -9.37
N LEU A 18 11.21 -6.32 -8.65
CA LEU A 18 10.76 -5.60 -7.46
C LEU A 18 10.11 -4.25 -7.77
N LYS A 19 10.21 -3.76 -9.01
CA LYS A 19 9.63 -2.48 -9.42
C LYS A 19 8.35 -2.67 -10.21
N HIS A 20 7.48 -1.68 -10.11
CA HIS A 20 6.38 -1.51 -11.04
C HIS A 20 6.89 -0.82 -12.31
N VAL A 21 6.52 -1.31 -13.49
CA VAL A 21 6.85 -0.66 -14.77
C VAL A 21 5.56 -0.20 -15.43
N LEU A 22 5.35 1.12 -15.44
CA LEU A 22 4.21 1.76 -16.09
C LEU A 22 4.63 2.27 -17.46
N VAL A 23 4.02 1.72 -18.50
CA VAL A 23 4.32 2.04 -19.89
C VAL A 23 3.15 2.79 -20.49
N LEU A 24 3.39 4.03 -20.90
CA LEU A 24 2.49 4.77 -21.78
C LEU A 24 2.82 4.41 -23.22
N PHE A 25 1.94 3.66 -23.86
CA PHE A 25 1.96 3.49 -25.30
C PHE A 25 1.22 4.66 -25.91
N ASP A 26 2.00 5.55 -26.51
CA ASP A 26 1.52 6.81 -27.02
C ASP A 26 1.10 6.68 -28.47
N ALA A 27 -0.06 7.25 -28.79
CA ALA A 27 -0.55 7.44 -30.15
C ALA A 27 -0.31 8.91 -30.53
N PRO A 28 0.79 9.27 -31.24
CA PRO A 28 1.19 10.67 -31.45
C PRO A 28 0.11 11.52 -32.12
N TRP A 29 -0.72 10.90 -32.98
CA TRP A 29 -1.86 11.53 -33.64
C TRP A 29 -3.00 11.94 -32.67
N ALA A 30 -3.03 11.38 -31.46
CA ALA A 30 -4.00 11.68 -30.41
C ALA A 30 -3.40 12.57 -29.29
N SER A 31 -2.47 13.46 -29.63
CA SER A 31 -1.64 14.25 -28.70
C SER A 31 -2.36 14.96 -27.55
N ALA A 32 -3.61 15.40 -27.72
CA ALA A 32 -4.39 16.03 -26.65
C ALA A 32 -4.71 15.05 -25.51
N LYS A 33 -5.03 13.79 -25.84
CA LYS A 33 -5.29 12.74 -24.84
C LYS A 33 -4.00 12.31 -24.15
N THR A 34 -2.89 12.21 -24.87
CA THR A 34 -1.56 11.92 -24.30
C THR A 34 -1.15 12.99 -23.29
N LYS A 35 -1.32 14.28 -23.62
CA LYS A 35 -1.04 15.38 -22.69
C LYS A 35 -1.89 15.29 -21.43
N LYS A 36 -3.18 14.97 -21.58
CA LYS A 36 -4.08 14.76 -20.43
C LYS A 36 -3.63 13.57 -19.57
N ALA A 37 -3.25 12.47 -20.20
CA ALA A 37 -2.76 11.27 -19.52
C ALA A 37 -1.49 11.54 -18.69
N LEU A 38 -0.52 12.23 -19.28
CA LEU A 38 0.72 12.61 -18.60
C LEU A 38 0.48 13.55 -17.42
N SER A 39 -0.37 14.58 -17.60
CA SER A 39 -0.77 15.48 -16.51
C SER A 39 -1.46 14.71 -15.36
N ASN A 40 -2.35 13.77 -15.70
CA ASN A 40 -3.01 12.92 -14.72
C ASN A 40 -2.03 12.01 -13.97
N LEU A 41 -0.99 11.50 -14.63
CA LEU A 41 0.07 10.73 -13.99
C LEU A 41 0.94 11.57 -13.07
N GLU A 42 1.38 12.75 -13.51
CA GLU A 42 2.17 13.67 -12.72
C GLU A 42 1.43 14.04 -11.43
N ALA A 43 0.13 14.35 -11.54
CA ALA A 43 -0.73 14.62 -10.39
C ALA A 43 -0.93 13.40 -9.46
N LEU A 44 -0.88 12.18 -10.00
CA LEU A 44 -1.12 10.94 -9.26
C LEU A 44 0.11 10.47 -8.47
N LEU A 45 1.28 10.58 -9.10
CA LEU A 45 2.51 9.94 -8.66
C LEU A 45 3.40 10.87 -7.85
N GLY A 46 3.19 12.19 -7.98
CA GLY A 46 4.06 13.19 -7.39
C GLY A 46 5.50 13.08 -7.90
N PRO A 47 6.41 13.94 -7.42
CA PRO A 47 7.82 13.82 -7.73
C PRO A 47 8.45 12.61 -6.99
N HIS A 48 9.35 11.90 -7.69
CA HIS A 48 10.24 10.85 -7.16
C HIS A 48 9.58 9.60 -6.54
N ARG A 49 9.39 8.57 -7.38
CA ARG A 49 9.05 7.20 -6.97
C ARG A 49 10.19 6.25 -7.40
N THR A 50 10.92 5.67 -6.44
CA THR A 50 12.04 4.76 -6.74
C THR A 50 11.59 3.34 -7.05
N ASP A 51 10.36 3.01 -6.66
CA ASP A 51 9.68 1.73 -6.89
C ASP A 51 8.98 1.65 -8.26
N LEU A 52 8.85 2.78 -8.96
CA LEU A 52 8.11 2.90 -10.21
C LEU A 52 9.04 3.35 -11.35
N VAL A 53 9.14 2.53 -12.39
CA VAL A 53 9.72 2.92 -13.68
C VAL A 53 8.59 3.42 -14.57
N GLN A 54 8.75 4.61 -15.13
CA GLN A 54 7.83 5.16 -16.11
C GLN A 54 8.50 5.20 -17.48
N ALA A 55 7.86 4.59 -18.48
CA ALA A 55 8.34 4.60 -19.86
C ALA A 55 7.26 5.12 -20.79
N ARG A 56 7.67 5.79 -21.87
CA ARG A 56 6.78 6.22 -22.96
C ARG A 56 7.28 5.59 -24.25
N VAL A 57 6.44 4.81 -24.90
CA VAL A 57 6.74 4.13 -26.16
C VAL A 57 5.93 4.79 -27.26
N ASP A 58 6.58 5.12 -28.37
CA ASP A 58 5.90 5.61 -29.57
C ASP A 58 5.42 4.40 -30.37
N VAL A 59 4.12 4.31 -30.64
CA VAL A 59 3.55 3.20 -31.41
C VAL A 59 3.47 3.47 -32.91
N SER A 60 3.88 4.65 -33.38
CA SER A 60 3.79 5.02 -34.80
C SER A 60 4.69 4.20 -35.73
N ASP A 61 5.79 3.67 -35.19
CA ASP A 61 6.76 2.84 -35.92
C ASP A 61 6.65 1.34 -35.56
N MET A 62 5.62 0.93 -34.81
CA MET A 62 5.40 -0.49 -34.47
C MET A 62 4.60 -1.18 -35.59
N ASP A 63 5.01 -2.39 -35.96
CA ASP A 63 4.29 -3.17 -36.97
C ASP A 63 2.86 -3.50 -36.48
N ASP A 64 1.89 -3.53 -37.40
CA ASP A 64 0.46 -3.73 -37.07
C ASP A 64 0.21 -5.00 -36.23
N ASP A 65 1.01 -6.06 -36.42
CA ASP A 65 0.93 -7.30 -35.64
C ASP A 65 1.40 -7.11 -34.18
N ASP A 66 2.48 -6.35 -33.94
CA ASP A 66 2.96 -6.02 -32.59
C ASP A 66 1.97 -5.10 -31.85
N VAL A 67 1.34 -4.20 -32.59
CA VAL A 67 0.27 -3.31 -32.09
C VAL A 67 -0.99 -4.13 -31.73
N MET A 68 -1.34 -5.14 -32.52
CA MET A 68 -2.48 -6.01 -32.22
C MET A 68 -2.23 -6.89 -30.98
N ASP A 69 -1.02 -7.43 -30.82
CA ASP A 69 -0.64 -8.25 -29.64
C ASP A 69 -0.58 -7.44 -28.34
N LEU A 70 -0.34 -6.13 -28.43
CA LEU A 70 -0.40 -5.19 -27.30
C LEU A 70 -1.84 -4.74 -26.95
N GLY A 71 -2.84 -5.10 -27.76
CA GLY A 71 -4.26 -4.83 -27.51
C GLY A 71 -4.69 -3.38 -27.79
N VAL A 72 -4.06 -2.73 -28.76
CA VAL A 72 -4.14 -1.28 -29.00
C VAL A 72 -5.29 -0.90 -29.95
N GLY A 73 -5.98 0.21 -29.65
CA GLY A 73 -6.85 0.92 -30.60
C GLY A 73 -6.23 2.27 -31.01
N GLU A 74 -6.94 3.12 -31.77
CA GLU A 74 -6.43 4.43 -32.26
C GLU A 74 -6.05 5.47 -31.16
N LEU A 75 -6.00 5.08 -29.88
CA LEU A 75 -5.88 5.96 -28.71
C LEU A 75 -4.72 5.53 -27.79
N PRO A 76 -4.10 6.48 -27.06
CA PRO A 76 -3.04 6.15 -26.12
C PRO A 76 -3.59 5.31 -24.95
N PHE A 77 -2.78 4.39 -24.45
CA PHE A 77 -3.15 3.50 -23.35
C PHE A 77 -1.93 3.21 -22.45
N PHE A 78 -2.21 2.78 -21.23
CA PHE A 78 -1.22 2.31 -20.28
C PHE A 78 -1.22 0.81 -20.21
N GLN A 79 -0.03 0.23 -20.12
CA GLN A 79 0.15 -1.09 -19.53
C GLN A 79 0.98 -0.98 -18.28
N LEU A 80 0.62 -1.77 -17.29
CA LEU A 80 1.32 -1.84 -16.03
C LEU A 80 1.82 -3.25 -15.80
N TYR A 81 3.11 -3.33 -15.49
CA TYR A 81 3.78 -4.56 -15.14
C TYR A 81 4.22 -4.55 -13.67
N SER A 82 4.09 -5.70 -13.02
CA SER A 82 4.55 -5.93 -11.66
C SER A 82 5.11 -7.34 -11.58
N GLN A 83 6.28 -7.52 -10.94
CA GLN A 83 6.94 -8.82 -10.82
C GLN A 83 7.13 -9.52 -12.18
N GLY A 84 7.48 -8.75 -13.21
CA GLY A 84 7.70 -9.24 -14.57
C GLY A 84 6.43 -9.64 -15.34
N LYS A 85 5.22 -9.38 -14.80
CA LYS A 85 3.95 -9.77 -15.41
C LYS A 85 3.06 -8.57 -15.67
N LEU A 86 2.32 -8.60 -16.77
CA LEU A 86 1.25 -7.64 -17.05
C LEU A 86 0.14 -7.79 -16.00
N VAL A 87 -0.16 -6.72 -15.27
CA VAL A 87 -1.20 -6.71 -14.23
C VAL A 87 -2.39 -5.84 -14.60
N ALA A 88 -2.23 -4.88 -15.52
CA ALA A 88 -3.34 -4.06 -16.01
C ALA A 88 -3.05 -3.43 -17.38
N GLY A 89 -4.09 -3.31 -18.21
CA GLY A 89 -4.15 -2.43 -19.38
C GLY A 89 -5.28 -1.40 -19.20
N LEU A 90 -5.02 -0.12 -19.44
CA LEU A 90 -5.94 0.99 -19.13
C LEU A 90 -5.95 2.04 -20.25
N ASP A 91 -7.11 2.57 -20.62
CA ASP A 91 -7.22 3.73 -21.52
C ASP A 91 -6.49 4.94 -20.91
N ALA A 92 -5.60 5.63 -21.63
CA ALA A 92 -4.85 6.73 -21.05
C ALA A 92 -5.65 8.04 -20.92
N GLY A 93 -6.73 8.20 -21.69
CA GLY A 93 -7.51 9.46 -21.79
C GLY A 93 -8.61 9.64 -20.74
N SER A 94 -8.91 8.61 -19.95
CA SER A 94 -10.04 8.62 -19.01
C SER A 94 -9.63 9.10 -17.60
N ASP A 95 -10.53 9.80 -16.89
CA ASP A 95 -10.32 10.15 -15.48
C ASP A 95 -10.46 8.93 -14.54
N GLN A 96 -11.00 7.81 -15.05
CA GLN A 96 -11.03 6.53 -14.35
C GLN A 96 -9.64 5.88 -14.29
N THR A 97 -8.71 6.31 -15.14
CA THR A 97 -7.38 5.72 -15.29
C THR A 97 -6.50 6.00 -14.08
N SER A 98 -6.49 7.23 -13.57
CA SER A 98 -5.81 7.57 -12.32
C SER A 98 -6.32 6.70 -11.17
N ARG A 99 -7.63 6.41 -11.16
CA ARG A 99 -8.25 5.57 -10.14
C ARG A 99 -7.82 4.12 -10.21
N ASN A 100 -7.71 3.59 -11.41
CA ASN A 100 -7.30 2.22 -11.60
C ASN A 100 -5.80 2.04 -11.37
N LEU A 101 -4.96 3.01 -11.78
CA LEU A 101 -3.52 2.96 -11.54
C LEU A 101 -3.19 2.87 -10.06
N VAL A 102 -3.86 3.66 -9.22
CA VAL A 102 -3.66 3.65 -7.75
C VAL A 102 -3.86 2.29 -7.11
N ARG A 103 -4.78 1.49 -7.66
CA ARG A 103 -5.03 0.13 -7.16
C ARG A 103 -3.82 -0.79 -7.33
N TYR A 104 -2.97 -0.51 -8.31
CA TYR A 104 -1.87 -1.36 -8.69
C TYR A 104 -0.49 -0.80 -8.30
N ILE A 105 -0.31 0.53 -8.36
CA ILE A 105 0.96 1.19 -8.03
C ILE A 105 0.86 2.18 -6.86
N GLY A 106 -0.29 2.32 -6.22
CA GLY A 106 -0.49 3.19 -5.04
C GLY A 106 -0.72 4.66 -5.41
N TRP A 107 -1.03 5.48 -4.39
CA TRP A 107 -1.27 6.92 -4.55
C TRP A 107 -0.13 7.72 -3.91
N ASN A 108 0.39 8.73 -4.60
CA ASN A 108 1.33 9.68 -4.01
C ASN A 108 1.14 11.11 -4.57
N ALA A 109 -0.03 11.70 -4.42
CA ALA A 109 -0.24 13.07 -4.90
C ALA A 109 0.34 14.17 -3.99
N ASP A 110 0.91 13.83 -2.83
CA ASP A 110 1.29 14.81 -1.79
C ASP A 110 2.53 14.37 -0.96
N ALA A 111 3.56 13.81 -1.61
CA ALA A 111 4.83 13.53 -0.92
C ALA A 111 5.53 14.78 -0.35
N GLU A 112 5.17 16.00 -0.78
CA GLU A 112 6.02 17.18 -0.56
C GLU A 112 5.40 18.34 0.23
N LYS A 113 4.14 18.28 0.70
CA LYS A 113 3.75 19.28 1.71
C LYS A 113 4.44 18.91 3.00
N ASP A 114 5.56 19.57 3.28
CA ASP A 114 6.23 19.46 4.55
C ASP A 114 5.29 19.95 5.65
N LEU A 115 4.82 19.01 6.46
CA LEU A 115 4.00 19.28 7.64
C LEU A 115 4.89 19.38 8.90
N SER A 116 6.22 19.38 8.75
CA SER A 116 7.13 19.54 9.87
C SER A 116 6.83 20.86 10.57
N GLY A 117 6.53 20.78 11.87
CA GLY A 117 6.11 21.94 12.68
C GLY A 117 4.62 22.27 12.64
N ASP A 118 3.83 21.71 11.73
CA ASP A 118 2.36 21.88 11.68
C ASP A 118 1.61 20.85 12.54
N LEU A 119 2.24 19.69 12.80
CA LEU A 119 1.70 18.64 13.65
C LEU A 119 2.55 18.45 14.90
N PRO A 120 1.94 18.21 16.08
CA PRO A 120 2.68 17.77 17.25
C PRO A 120 3.54 16.54 16.94
N ALA A 121 4.79 16.54 17.38
CA ALA A 121 5.71 15.43 17.13
C ALA A 121 5.36 14.20 17.97
N ILE A 122 5.47 13.00 17.38
CA ILE A 122 5.48 11.73 18.11
C ILE A 122 6.91 11.46 18.57
N ASP A 123 7.08 11.07 19.83
CA ASP A 123 8.35 10.55 20.33
C ASP A 123 8.55 9.08 19.88
N TYR A 124 8.98 8.92 18.64
CA TYR A 124 9.25 7.59 18.07
C TYR A 124 10.41 6.85 18.75
N VAL A 125 11.33 7.57 19.42
CA VAL A 125 12.40 6.95 20.21
C VAL A 125 11.80 6.25 21.43
N LYS A 126 10.96 6.96 22.19
CA LYS A 126 10.22 6.40 23.33
C LYS A 126 9.29 5.27 22.88
N LEU A 127 8.54 5.46 21.79
CA LEU A 127 7.62 4.44 21.30
C LEU A 127 8.36 3.17 20.84
N THR A 128 9.47 3.31 20.12
CA THR A 128 10.30 2.16 19.70
C THR A 128 10.86 1.43 20.90
N ALA A 129 11.36 2.14 21.93
CA ALA A 129 11.84 1.52 23.16
C ALA A 129 10.74 0.77 23.93
N LEU A 130 9.51 1.30 23.93
CA LEU A 130 8.36 0.61 24.52
C LEU A 130 8.01 -0.65 23.73
N VAL A 131 7.92 -0.57 22.40
CA VAL A 131 7.64 -1.73 21.54
C VAL A 131 8.75 -2.78 21.68
N ASP A 132 10.01 -2.35 21.77
CA ASP A 132 11.14 -3.23 22.05
C ASP A 132 10.92 -4.00 23.35
N SER A 133 10.57 -3.30 24.43
CA SER A 133 10.37 -3.90 25.75
C SER A 133 9.20 -4.90 25.77
N ILE A 134 8.03 -4.52 25.24
CA ILE A 134 6.80 -5.34 25.33
C ILE A 134 6.82 -6.57 24.40
N THR A 135 7.64 -6.54 23.34
CA THR A 135 7.79 -7.67 22.40
C THR A 135 8.99 -8.56 22.74
N LYS A 136 9.82 -8.15 23.70
CA LYS A 136 11.02 -8.92 24.07
C LYS A 136 10.63 -10.19 24.82
N GLY A 137 10.90 -11.34 24.21
CA GLY A 137 10.57 -12.64 24.79
C GLY A 137 9.10 -13.07 24.56
N GLU A 138 8.32 -12.26 23.84
CA GLU A 138 6.98 -12.60 23.39
C GLU A 138 6.97 -12.80 21.87
N SER A 139 6.42 -13.92 21.42
CA SER A 139 6.37 -14.29 20.01
C SER A 139 4.95 -14.51 19.49
N ASP A 140 3.94 -14.54 20.35
CA ASP A 140 2.54 -14.69 19.95
C ASP A 140 2.08 -13.45 19.17
N PHE A 141 1.55 -13.70 17.97
CA PHE A 141 1.14 -12.61 17.08
C PHE A 141 -0.07 -11.84 17.59
N ILE A 142 -0.99 -12.48 18.32
CA ILE A 142 -2.17 -11.78 18.86
C ILE A 142 -1.71 -10.84 19.97
N ALA A 143 -0.90 -11.34 20.91
CA ALA A 143 -0.36 -10.55 22.01
C ALA A 143 0.48 -9.38 21.50
N ASN A 144 1.41 -9.62 20.57
CA ASN A 144 2.24 -8.57 19.98
C ASN A 144 1.39 -7.55 19.23
N CYS A 145 0.46 -7.95 18.34
CA CYS A 145 -0.38 -7.00 17.61
C CYS A 145 -1.33 -6.22 18.54
N ALA A 146 -1.89 -6.85 19.57
CA ALA A 146 -2.73 -6.15 20.54
C ALA A 146 -1.94 -5.06 21.30
N ASN A 147 -0.78 -5.41 21.83
CA ASN A 147 0.06 -4.48 22.58
C ASN A 147 0.70 -3.39 21.70
N VAL A 148 1.13 -3.72 20.49
CA VAL A 148 1.72 -2.73 19.56
C VAL A 148 0.66 -1.75 19.08
N SER A 149 -0.55 -2.19 18.72
CA SER A 149 -1.64 -1.26 18.36
C SER A 149 -2.02 -0.35 19.53
N ALA A 150 -2.02 -0.87 20.78
CA ALA A 150 -2.23 -0.07 21.97
C ALA A 150 -1.13 1.00 22.14
N ALA A 151 0.14 0.61 22.05
CA ALA A 151 1.28 1.51 22.19
C ALA A 151 1.24 2.65 21.16
N ILE A 152 0.94 2.33 19.89
CA ILE A 152 0.76 3.32 18.81
C ILE A 152 -0.43 4.24 19.13
N TRP A 153 -1.59 3.68 19.46
CA TRP A 153 -2.79 4.45 19.80
C TRP A 153 -2.51 5.47 20.91
N PHE A 154 -1.90 5.03 22.02
CA PHE A 154 -1.59 5.90 23.14
C PHE A 154 -0.53 6.95 22.80
N ALA A 155 0.50 6.61 22.02
CA ALA A 155 1.53 7.58 21.63
C ALA A 155 0.95 8.74 20.79
N PHE A 156 0.05 8.44 19.85
CA PHE A 156 -0.62 9.50 19.07
C PHE A 156 -1.53 10.37 19.95
N HIS A 157 -2.27 9.76 20.87
CA HIS A 157 -3.13 10.51 21.79
C HIS A 157 -2.34 11.35 22.80
N GLU A 158 -1.23 10.83 23.33
CA GLU A 158 -0.31 11.55 24.22
C GLU A 158 0.26 12.79 23.52
N ALA A 159 0.61 12.66 22.25
CA ALA A 159 1.03 13.77 21.39
C ALA A 159 -0.12 14.67 20.92
N GLN A 160 -1.35 14.48 21.39
CA GLN A 160 -2.54 15.25 21.00
C GLN A 160 -2.86 15.18 19.51
N ARG A 161 -2.52 14.07 18.86
CA ARG A 161 -2.88 13.79 17.47
C ARG A 161 -4.14 12.94 17.43
N PRO A 162 -5.22 13.43 16.81
CA PRO A 162 -6.52 12.82 16.93
C PRO A 162 -6.64 11.65 15.95
N VAL A 163 -5.99 10.52 16.20
CA VAL A 163 -6.26 9.28 15.46
C VAL A 163 -7.57 8.67 15.96
N ASN A 164 -8.45 8.23 15.05
CA ASN A 164 -9.72 7.58 15.41
C ASN A 164 -9.69 6.07 15.22
N TRP A 165 -8.66 5.55 14.54
CA TRP A 165 -8.44 4.12 14.37
C TRP A 165 -6.94 3.82 14.27
N ALA A 166 -6.49 2.71 14.89
CA ALA A 166 -5.13 2.18 14.72
C ALA A 166 -5.13 0.66 14.94
N GLY A 167 -4.67 -0.11 13.96
CA GLY A 167 -4.73 -1.57 14.07
C GLY A 167 -4.27 -2.32 12.83
N PHE A 168 -4.55 -3.61 12.82
CA PHE A 168 -3.98 -4.53 11.84
C PHE A 168 -5.03 -5.18 10.95
N TYR A 169 -4.64 -5.42 9.70
CA TYR A 169 -5.35 -6.28 8.76
C TYR A 169 -4.39 -7.33 8.20
N PHE A 170 -4.76 -8.61 8.25
CA PHE A 170 -3.89 -9.71 7.85
C PHE A 170 -4.28 -10.29 6.50
N ASN A 171 -3.29 -10.57 5.67
CA ASN A 171 -3.46 -11.21 4.38
C ASN A 171 -3.83 -12.69 4.56
N ARG A 172 -5.06 -13.07 4.21
CA ARG A 172 -5.60 -14.42 4.38
C ARG A 172 -6.02 -15.03 3.04
N PRO A 173 -5.72 -16.32 2.79
CA PRO A 173 -6.32 -17.03 1.67
C PRO A 173 -7.83 -17.15 1.86
N VAL A 174 -8.57 -17.12 0.76
CA VAL A 174 -9.97 -17.49 0.73
C VAL A 174 -10.06 -18.98 0.40
N GLU A 175 -10.78 -19.74 1.21
CA GLU A 175 -10.89 -21.18 1.04
C GLU A 175 -11.55 -21.52 -0.32
N GLY A 176 -10.92 -22.44 -1.06
CA GLY A 176 -11.42 -22.88 -2.37
C GLY A 176 -11.15 -21.91 -3.52
N THR A 177 -10.31 -20.89 -3.33
CA THR A 177 -9.92 -19.95 -4.41
C THR A 177 -8.42 -19.65 -4.37
N ASP A 178 -7.89 -19.13 -5.48
CA ASP A 178 -6.53 -18.56 -5.54
C ASP A 178 -6.48 -17.10 -5.07
N THR A 179 -7.55 -16.61 -4.43
CA THR A 179 -7.68 -15.21 -4.01
C THR A 179 -7.33 -15.03 -2.54
N ARG A 180 -6.93 -13.80 -2.20
CA ARG A 180 -6.63 -13.40 -0.83
C ARG A 180 -7.43 -12.17 -0.44
N LEU A 181 -7.65 -12.00 0.86
CA LEU A 181 -8.32 -10.85 1.45
C LEU A 181 -7.54 -10.38 2.68
N LEU A 182 -7.61 -9.09 2.95
CA LEU A 182 -7.21 -8.53 4.23
C LEU A 182 -8.33 -8.79 5.26
N VAL A 183 -7.99 -9.41 6.39
CA VAL A 183 -8.92 -9.76 7.47
C VAL A 183 -8.54 -9.01 8.73
N LEU A 184 -9.53 -8.37 9.37
CA LEU A 184 -9.34 -7.54 10.56
C LEU A 184 -8.65 -8.33 11.70
N GLY A 185 -7.60 -7.73 12.26
CA GLY A 185 -6.84 -8.19 13.44
C GLY A 185 -7.07 -7.30 14.67
N PRO A 186 -6.19 -7.35 15.68
CA PRO A 186 -6.24 -6.45 16.83
C PRO A 186 -6.17 -4.97 16.42
N PHE A 187 -6.96 -4.13 17.07
CA PHE A 187 -7.05 -2.70 16.78
C PHE A 187 -7.59 -1.90 17.97
N HIS A 188 -7.43 -0.58 17.90
CA HIS A 188 -8.06 0.41 18.76
C HIS A 188 -8.90 1.37 17.91
N GLY A 189 -10.12 1.65 18.34
CA GLY A 189 -11.07 2.49 17.60
C GLY A 189 -12.49 1.90 17.57
N LYS A 190 -13.35 2.46 16.72
CA LYS A 190 -14.69 1.91 16.48
C LYS A 190 -14.62 0.61 15.68
N PRO A 191 -15.65 -0.26 15.75
CA PRO A 191 -15.76 -1.41 14.85
C PRO A 191 -15.64 -1.00 13.38
N ALA A 192 -14.81 -1.73 12.63
CA ALA A 192 -14.46 -1.43 11.24
C ALA A 192 -14.78 -2.59 10.29
N CYS A 193 -14.38 -2.46 9.02
CA CYS A 193 -14.58 -3.48 8.00
C CYS A 193 -13.92 -4.79 8.41
N LYS A 194 -14.64 -5.92 8.35
CA LYS A 194 -14.09 -7.23 8.75
C LYS A 194 -13.15 -7.83 7.70
N ARG A 195 -13.43 -7.54 6.43
CA ARG A 195 -12.71 -8.06 5.26
C ARG A 195 -12.56 -6.96 4.22
N ILE A 196 -11.36 -6.82 3.66
CA ILE A 196 -11.03 -5.87 2.61
C ILE A 196 -10.45 -6.66 1.42
N GLN A 197 -10.94 -6.38 0.22
CA GLN A 197 -10.41 -6.99 -1.00
C GLN A 197 -9.00 -6.47 -1.29
N MET A 198 -8.13 -7.33 -1.82
CA MET A 198 -6.88 -6.86 -2.41
C MET A 198 -7.20 -5.79 -3.47
N HIS A 199 -6.32 -4.81 -3.64
CA HIS A 199 -6.49 -3.67 -4.57
C HIS A 199 -7.64 -2.71 -4.25
N SER A 200 -8.33 -2.86 -3.11
CA SER A 200 -9.47 -2.03 -2.73
C SER A 200 -9.17 -1.14 -1.52
N GLY A 201 -9.49 0.15 -1.62
CA GLY A 201 -9.17 1.13 -0.58
C GLY A 201 -7.67 1.35 -0.39
N VAL A 202 -7.32 2.17 0.60
CA VAL A 202 -5.92 2.49 0.90
C VAL A 202 -5.20 1.28 1.46
N CYS A 203 -5.83 0.54 2.39
CA CYS A 203 -5.36 -0.75 2.88
C CYS A 203 -5.02 -1.76 1.76
N GLY A 204 -5.93 -1.94 0.81
CA GLY A 204 -5.72 -2.85 -0.32
C GLY A 204 -4.62 -2.36 -1.27
N ALA A 205 -4.49 -1.04 -1.46
CA ALA A 205 -3.38 -0.47 -2.23
C ALA A 205 -2.02 -0.71 -1.56
N ALA A 206 -1.90 -0.49 -0.25
CA ALA A 206 -0.67 -0.76 0.51
C ALA A 206 -0.28 -2.24 0.45
N ALA A 207 -1.26 -3.14 0.63
CA ALA A 207 -1.07 -4.58 0.52
C ALA A 207 -0.58 -5.00 -0.87
N SER A 208 -1.18 -4.45 -1.92
CA SER A 208 -0.89 -4.87 -3.30
C SER A 208 0.45 -4.35 -3.80
N THR A 209 0.77 -3.11 -3.47
CA THR A 209 2.02 -2.44 -3.86
C THR A 209 3.18 -2.81 -2.96
N ARG A 210 2.91 -3.25 -1.73
CA ARG A 210 3.89 -3.44 -0.66
C ARG A 210 4.63 -2.14 -0.32
N LEU A 211 3.94 -1.02 -0.47
CA LEU A 211 4.45 0.32 -0.18
C LEU A 211 3.55 1.03 0.83
N ILE A 212 4.16 1.89 1.63
CA ILE A 212 3.43 2.77 2.54
C ILE A 212 2.49 3.68 1.74
N GLN A 213 1.25 3.81 2.20
CA GLN A 213 0.28 4.75 1.66
C GLN A 213 0.01 5.82 2.71
N ARG A 214 0.46 7.06 2.47
CA ARG A 214 0.20 8.22 3.34
C ARG A 214 -0.76 9.17 2.64
N ILE A 215 -2.04 9.08 2.98
CA ILE A 215 -3.13 9.76 2.27
C ILE A 215 -3.60 10.99 3.06
N PRO A 216 -3.28 12.22 2.62
CA PRO A 216 -3.65 13.43 3.35
C PRO A 216 -5.14 13.77 3.29
N ASN A 217 -5.85 13.26 2.28
CA ASN A 217 -7.29 13.42 2.14
C ASN A 217 -7.92 12.16 1.53
N VAL A 218 -8.53 11.30 2.35
CA VAL A 218 -9.11 10.04 1.87
C VAL A 218 -10.26 10.23 0.88
N ASN A 219 -10.94 11.38 0.91
CA ASN A 219 -12.06 11.65 0.00
C ASN A 219 -11.63 11.85 -1.45
N VAL A 220 -10.34 12.16 -1.70
CA VAL A 220 -9.79 12.24 -3.05
C VAL A 220 -9.07 10.96 -3.45
N PHE A 221 -8.92 10.01 -2.53
CA PHE A 221 -8.33 8.71 -2.84
C PHE A 221 -9.28 7.88 -3.70
N PRO A 222 -8.85 7.45 -4.89
CA PRO A 222 -9.68 6.65 -5.76
C PRO A 222 -10.08 5.29 -5.22
N GLY A 223 -11.39 5.03 -5.15
CA GLY A 223 -11.88 3.75 -4.65
C GLY A 223 -11.69 3.60 -3.13
N HIS A 224 -11.66 4.74 -2.41
CA HIS A 224 -11.69 4.76 -0.95
C HIS A 224 -12.88 3.93 -0.42
N ILE A 225 -12.59 3.03 0.53
CA ILE A 225 -13.58 2.27 1.27
C ILE A 225 -13.58 2.85 2.69
N ALA A 226 -14.53 3.72 2.98
CA ALA A 226 -14.65 4.29 4.31
C ALA A 226 -15.19 3.23 5.29
N CYS A 227 -14.38 2.82 6.27
CA CYS A 227 -14.83 1.98 7.38
C CYS A 227 -15.33 2.83 8.57
N ASP A 228 -14.69 3.97 8.85
CA ASP A 228 -15.23 5.04 9.70
C ASP A 228 -15.45 6.30 8.85
N SER A 229 -16.69 6.80 8.80
CA SER A 229 -17.02 8.00 8.04
C SER A 229 -16.39 9.28 8.60
N ALA A 230 -15.87 9.23 9.84
CA ALA A 230 -15.14 10.34 10.43
C ALA A 230 -13.75 10.52 9.80
N SER A 231 -13.12 9.47 9.27
CA SER A 231 -11.75 9.51 8.75
C SER A 231 -11.61 10.50 7.59
N GLN A 232 -10.57 11.33 7.65
CA GLN A 232 -10.24 12.35 6.64
C GLN A 232 -8.81 12.18 6.09
N SER A 233 -7.90 11.54 6.81
CA SER A 233 -6.59 11.07 6.31
C SER A 233 -6.29 9.67 6.85
N GLU A 234 -5.43 8.94 6.16
CA GLU A 234 -5.10 7.53 6.46
C GLU A 234 -3.61 7.29 6.22
N LEU A 235 -2.97 6.49 7.07
CA LEU A 235 -1.59 6.03 6.91
C LEU A 235 -1.54 4.51 7.06
N VAL A 236 -1.20 3.83 5.97
CA VAL A 236 -1.11 2.37 5.94
C VAL A 236 0.33 1.93 5.68
N VAL A 237 0.86 1.07 6.54
CA VAL A 237 2.21 0.52 6.47
C VAL A 237 2.15 -0.99 6.22
N PRO A 238 2.74 -1.52 5.13
CA PRO A 238 2.75 -2.95 4.86
C PRO A 238 3.67 -3.71 5.83
N ILE A 239 3.25 -4.91 6.23
CA ILE A 239 4.03 -5.81 7.07
C ILE A 239 4.62 -6.89 6.15
N LEU A 240 5.94 -6.83 5.94
CA LEU A 240 6.67 -7.76 5.09
C LEU A 240 7.59 -8.63 5.93
N VAL A 241 7.54 -9.95 5.72
CA VAL A 241 8.44 -10.90 6.36
C VAL A 241 9.07 -11.76 5.28
N LYS A 242 10.39 -11.69 5.14
CA LYS A 242 11.14 -12.37 4.07
C LYS A 242 10.62 -12.07 2.66
N GLY A 243 10.08 -10.86 2.46
CA GLY A 243 9.49 -10.42 1.19
C GLY A 243 8.03 -10.85 0.98
N ASP A 244 7.43 -11.63 1.89
CA ASP A 244 6.02 -11.99 1.83
C ASP A 244 5.16 -10.99 2.59
N LEU A 245 4.00 -10.66 2.00
CA LEU A 245 3.01 -9.79 2.64
C LEU A 245 2.22 -10.58 3.69
N ILE A 246 2.45 -10.23 4.95
CA ILE A 246 1.73 -10.75 6.12
C ILE A 246 0.43 -9.99 6.35
N GLY A 247 0.44 -8.68 6.13
CA GLY A 247 -0.69 -7.80 6.39
C GLY A 247 -0.32 -6.34 6.26
N VAL A 248 -1.12 -5.48 6.87
CA VAL A 248 -0.90 -4.04 6.96
C VAL A 248 -1.21 -3.55 8.38
N LEU A 249 -0.46 -2.56 8.83
CA LEU A 249 -0.83 -1.65 9.92
C LEU A 249 -1.58 -0.47 9.28
N ASP A 250 -2.73 -0.11 9.82
CA ASP A 250 -3.58 0.97 9.34
C ASP A 250 -3.89 1.96 10.47
N LEU A 251 -3.81 3.25 10.18
CA LEU A 251 -4.12 4.36 11.07
C LEU A 251 -5.02 5.37 10.34
N ASP A 252 -6.16 5.67 10.96
CA ASP A 252 -7.09 6.71 10.50
C ASP A 252 -6.99 7.97 11.35
N CYS A 253 -7.27 9.13 10.73
CA CYS A 253 -7.40 10.40 11.42
C CYS A 253 -8.61 11.22 10.91
N PRO A 254 -9.51 11.74 11.78
CA PRO A 254 -10.60 12.66 11.44
C PRO A 254 -10.18 14.01 10.88
N LYS A 255 -8.88 14.32 10.84
CA LYS A 255 -8.36 15.54 10.22
C LYS A 255 -7.66 15.19 8.91
N ARG A 256 -7.77 16.08 7.92
CA ARG A 256 -6.90 16.02 6.74
C ARG A 256 -5.46 16.31 7.15
N ASN A 257 -4.50 15.83 6.37
CA ASN A 257 -3.07 15.97 6.65
C ASN A 257 -2.72 15.48 8.05
N GLY A 258 -3.33 14.39 8.48
CA GLY A 258 -3.16 13.85 9.82
C GLY A 258 -1.84 13.13 10.04
N PHE A 259 -1.02 12.95 8.99
CA PHE A 259 0.24 12.18 9.00
C PHE A 259 1.34 12.84 8.14
N GLN A 260 2.57 12.84 8.65
CA GLN A 260 3.78 13.38 8.02
C GLN A 260 4.78 12.28 7.66
N ALA A 261 5.83 12.61 6.90
CA ALA A 261 6.84 11.64 6.47
C ALA A 261 7.52 10.92 7.66
N ALA A 262 7.86 11.66 8.72
CA ALA A 262 8.44 11.09 9.93
C ALA A 262 7.54 10.03 10.59
N ASP A 263 6.21 10.08 10.38
CA ASP A 263 5.31 9.05 10.91
C ASP A 263 5.39 7.76 10.11
N ALA A 264 5.50 7.87 8.79
CA ALA A 264 5.70 6.73 7.90
C ALA A 264 7.00 6.01 8.25
N ASP A 265 8.10 6.77 8.37
CA ASP A 265 9.41 6.22 8.72
C ASP A 265 9.42 5.59 10.12
N GLY A 266 8.87 6.30 11.11
CA GLY A 266 8.82 5.83 12.49
C GLY A 266 7.94 4.57 12.66
N LEU A 267 6.78 4.53 12.00
CA LEU A 267 5.90 3.36 12.05
C LEU A 267 6.47 2.19 11.26
N GLN A 268 7.15 2.41 10.14
CA GLN A 268 7.85 1.34 9.42
C GLN A 268 8.92 0.70 10.31
N ALA A 269 9.73 1.49 11.01
CA ALA A 269 10.74 0.98 11.94
C ALA A 269 10.11 0.14 13.09
N ILE A 270 8.98 0.58 13.62
CA ILE A 270 8.21 -0.17 14.63
C ILE A 270 7.68 -1.48 14.04
N VAL A 271 7.11 -1.43 12.83
CA VAL A 271 6.58 -2.59 12.11
C VAL A 271 7.66 -3.65 11.91
N ASP A 272 8.83 -3.24 11.41
CA ASP A 272 9.96 -4.12 11.15
C ASP A 272 10.46 -4.78 12.45
N LEU A 273 10.55 -3.99 13.53
CA LEU A 273 10.98 -4.47 14.85
C LEU A 273 10.07 -5.57 15.41
N PHE A 274 8.76 -5.33 15.49
CA PHE A 274 7.86 -6.32 16.08
C PHE A 274 7.64 -7.51 15.14
N ALA A 275 7.63 -7.29 13.82
CA ALA A 275 7.47 -8.36 12.84
C ALA A 275 8.64 -9.36 12.89
N ALA A 276 9.86 -8.90 13.15
CA ALA A 276 11.01 -9.76 13.35
C ALA A 276 10.95 -10.62 14.63
N ARG A 277 10.09 -10.27 15.59
CA ARG A 277 9.93 -10.97 16.89
C ARG A 277 8.68 -11.83 16.98
N THR A 278 7.81 -11.69 16.00
CA THR A 278 6.51 -12.36 15.99
C THR A 278 6.61 -13.67 15.21
N HIS A 279 6.08 -14.74 15.80
CA HIS A 279 5.87 -16.00 15.09
C HIS A 279 4.60 -15.89 14.26
N TRP A 280 4.79 -15.78 12.95
CA TRP A 280 3.71 -15.68 11.99
C TRP A 280 3.15 -17.05 11.60
N ASP A 281 3.75 -18.15 12.06
CA ASP A 281 3.37 -19.53 11.73
C ASP A 281 1.96 -19.90 12.22
N SER A 282 1.49 -19.22 13.27
CA SER A 282 0.10 -19.27 13.76
C SER A 282 -0.93 -18.78 12.73
N PHE A 283 -0.48 -18.24 11.58
CA PHE A 283 -1.32 -17.89 10.43
C PHE A 283 -2.07 -19.08 9.82
N HIS A 284 -1.67 -20.30 10.15
CA HIS A 284 -2.24 -21.53 9.63
C HIS A 284 -3.11 -22.31 10.62
N LEU A 285 -3.36 -21.84 11.85
CA LEU A 285 -4.07 -22.66 12.84
C LEU A 285 -5.51 -23.00 12.39
N PRO A 286 -5.83 -24.25 11.98
CA PRO A 286 -7.13 -24.77 12.35
C PRO A 286 -7.09 -24.82 13.88
N VAL A 287 -8.15 -24.39 14.57
CA VAL A 287 -8.32 -24.78 15.97
C VAL A 287 -8.56 -26.30 15.98
N ARG A 288 -7.50 -27.08 15.85
CA ARG A 288 -7.49 -28.50 16.17
C ARG A 288 -6.99 -28.55 17.59
N ASN A 289 -7.90 -28.92 18.50
CA ASN A 289 -7.64 -29.33 19.87
C ASN A 289 -6.24 -29.93 20.02
N LEU A 290 -5.25 -29.11 20.38
CA LEU A 290 -4.02 -29.63 20.94
C LEU A 290 -4.41 -30.15 22.32
N PRO A 291 -4.06 -31.39 22.70
CA PRO A 291 -4.23 -31.82 24.07
C PRO A 291 -3.46 -30.82 24.93
N LEU A 292 -4.16 -30.20 25.89
CA LEU A 292 -3.51 -29.43 26.94
C LEU A 292 -2.62 -30.41 27.70
N GLU A 293 -1.32 -30.39 27.46
CA GLU A 293 -0.39 -31.03 28.39
C GLU A 293 -0.54 -30.30 29.74
N ALA A 294 -0.71 -31.07 30.81
CA ALA A 294 -0.82 -30.52 32.14
C ALA A 294 0.50 -29.79 32.47
N HIS A 295 0.38 -28.53 32.86
CA HIS A 295 1.52 -27.78 33.39
C HIS A 295 1.92 -28.43 34.73
N PRO A 296 3.21 -28.71 35.00
CA PRO A 296 3.61 -29.46 36.20
C PRO A 296 3.29 -28.78 37.54
N ASP A 297 2.83 -27.53 37.53
CA ASP A 297 2.67 -26.67 38.73
C ASP A 297 1.28 -26.02 38.87
N HIS A 298 0.27 -26.45 38.10
CA HIS A 298 -1.13 -26.01 38.26
C HIS A 298 -2.14 -27.16 38.14
#